data_AF-A0A1B6EWS9-F1
#
_entry.id   AF-A0A1B6EWS9-F1
#
_cell.length_a   1.000
_cell.length_b   1.000
_cell.length_c   1.000
_cell.angle_alpha   90.00
_cell.angle_beta   90.00
_cell.angle_gamma   90.00
#
_symmetry.space_group_name_H-M   'P 1'
#
loop_
_entity.id
_entity.type
_entity.pdbx_description
1 polymer ?
#
loop_
_entity_poly.entity_id
_entity_poly.type
_entity_poly.pdbx_seq_one_letter_code
_entity_poly.pdbx_strand_id
1 'polypeptide(L)'
;MRFGLTHSLSFVLPPQTNYLGNPQPFRADMIDERHATFNGKYNIFAHHTRYNSDQVRSVMFDNAAFVTVLRHPADLYESIFSYYGLSRFYSISFEELLKSPEKLKIVKARFAKKLGLNQMSFDLGLSEEDFNSTEKVGEFIKKIDMEFDLVMISEWMEASLVLLADLMNWPLDYVMFL
;
A
#
# COMPACT_ATOMS: atom_id res chain seq x y z
N MET A 1 10.09 1.61 -11.59
CA MET A 1 10.26 2.98 -12.13
C MET A 1 10.85 3.05 -13.54
N ARG A 2 11.45 1.97 -14.09
CA ARG A 2 12.05 1.95 -15.45
C ARG A 2 11.14 2.58 -16.52
N PHE A 3 9.90 2.13 -16.62
CA PHE A 3 8.93 2.63 -17.62
C PHE A 3 8.77 4.16 -17.57
N GLY A 4 8.59 4.74 -16.39
CA GLY A 4 8.43 6.20 -16.30
C GLY A 4 9.72 6.96 -16.60
N LEU A 5 10.88 6.42 -16.22
CA LEU A 5 12.17 7.03 -16.57
C LEU A 5 12.43 7.01 -18.08
N THR A 6 12.15 5.89 -18.77
CA THR A 6 12.38 5.76 -20.21
C THR A 6 11.43 6.62 -21.05
N HIS A 7 10.27 7.00 -20.50
CA HIS A 7 9.26 7.83 -21.16
C HIS A 7 9.18 9.24 -20.59
N SER A 8 10.16 9.67 -19.78
CA SER A 8 10.23 11.01 -19.17
C SER A 8 8.94 11.40 -18.40
N LEU A 9 8.33 10.44 -17.71
CA LEU A 9 7.12 10.64 -16.92
C LEU A 9 7.45 11.24 -15.56
N SER A 10 6.53 12.05 -15.05
CA SER A 10 6.61 12.64 -13.71
C SER A 10 6.20 11.65 -12.63
N PHE A 11 6.87 11.72 -11.48
CA PHE A 11 6.61 10.87 -10.32
C PHE A 11 6.24 11.72 -9.10
N VAL A 12 5.26 11.27 -8.32
CA VAL A 12 5.11 11.73 -6.94
C VAL A 12 6.30 11.21 -6.15
N LEU A 13 7.13 12.10 -5.59
CA LEU A 13 8.35 11.72 -4.88
C LEU A 13 8.34 12.21 -3.42
N PRO A 14 8.67 11.33 -2.45
CA PRO A 14 8.90 11.74 -1.08
C PRO A 14 10.17 12.60 -0.91
N PRO A 15 10.24 13.46 0.13
CA PRO A 15 11.35 14.38 0.29
C PRO A 15 12.68 13.70 0.68
N GLN A 16 12.65 12.66 1.53
CA GLN A 16 13.89 12.09 2.11
C GLN A 16 13.87 10.56 2.36
N THR A 17 12.81 9.82 1.98
CA THR A 17 12.72 8.36 2.21
C THR A 17 11.96 7.65 1.09
N ASN A 18 11.52 6.40 1.29
CA ASN A 18 10.57 5.70 0.41
C ASN A 18 9.09 5.85 0.84
N TYR A 19 8.81 6.63 1.88
CA TYR A 19 7.47 6.87 2.41
C TYR A 19 7.01 8.31 2.17
N LEU A 20 5.76 8.43 1.75
CA LEU A 20 5.02 9.69 1.66
C LEU A 20 3.72 9.55 2.45
N GLY A 21 3.74 10.04 3.69
CA GLY A 21 2.75 9.64 4.70
C GLY A 21 3.16 8.36 5.42
N ASN A 22 2.20 7.70 6.07
CA ASN A 22 2.35 6.52 6.92
C ASN A 22 3.19 6.83 8.19
N PRO A 23 2.57 7.04 9.37
CA PRO A 23 1.25 6.53 9.75
C PRO A 23 0.07 7.44 9.39
N GLN A 24 0.32 8.70 9.07
CA GLN A 24 -0.73 9.63 8.66
C GLN A 24 -1.18 9.32 7.23
N PRO A 25 -2.48 9.42 6.92
CA PRO A 25 -2.96 9.36 5.54
C PRO A 25 -2.23 10.38 4.67
N PHE A 26 -2.04 10.04 3.40
CA PHE A 26 -1.47 10.94 2.42
C PHE A 26 -2.25 12.25 2.35
N ARG A 27 -1.50 13.33 2.16
CA ARG A 27 -2.03 14.64 1.79
C ARG A 27 -1.14 15.23 0.71
N ALA A 28 -1.73 15.95 -0.24
CA ALA A 28 -0.99 16.54 -1.35
C ALA A 28 0.12 17.50 -0.90
N ASP A 29 -0.09 18.21 0.22
CA ASP A 29 0.89 19.13 0.83
C ASP A 29 2.13 18.44 1.42
N MET A 30 2.19 17.10 1.43
CA MET A 30 3.38 16.34 1.80
C MET A 30 4.40 16.27 0.66
N ILE A 31 4.00 16.59 -0.57
CA ILE A 31 4.90 16.66 -1.71
C ILE A 31 5.73 17.93 -1.59
N ASP A 32 7.04 17.78 -1.65
CA ASP A 32 7.97 18.91 -1.60
C ASP A 32 7.82 19.79 -2.86
N GLU A 33 7.78 21.11 -2.68
CA GLU A 33 7.66 22.06 -3.79
C GLU A 33 8.77 21.90 -4.83
N ARG A 34 9.97 21.42 -4.41
CA ARG A 34 11.08 21.14 -5.33
C ARG A 34 10.79 19.99 -6.29
N HIS A 35 9.82 19.15 -5.99
CA HIS A 35 9.33 18.05 -6.83
C HIS A 35 7.95 18.36 -7.44
N ALA A 36 7.45 19.59 -7.30
CA ALA A 36 6.18 20.02 -7.89
C ALA A 36 6.26 20.04 -9.42
N THR A 37 5.29 19.45 -10.09
CA THR A 37 5.07 19.70 -11.52
C THR A 37 4.33 21.02 -11.71
N PHE A 38 4.46 21.62 -12.90
CA PHE A 38 3.85 22.93 -13.19
C PHE A 38 2.33 22.98 -12.94
N ASN A 39 1.62 21.89 -13.20
CA ASN A 39 0.17 21.80 -13.00
C ASN A 39 -0.21 21.02 -11.73
N GLY A 40 0.76 20.64 -10.89
CA GLY A 40 0.54 19.82 -9.69
C GLY A 40 0.03 18.40 -9.95
N LYS A 41 0.08 17.93 -11.21
CA LYS A 41 -0.33 16.58 -11.61
C LYS A 41 0.86 15.71 -11.96
N TYR A 42 0.75 14.42 -11.65
CA TYR A 42 1.81 13.44 -11.83
C TYR A 42 1.32 12.24 -12.64
N ASN A 43 2.25 11.61 -13.37
CA ASN A 43 1.94 10.41 -14.15
C ASN A 43 1.98 9.14 -13.30
N ILE A 44 2.87 9.07 -12.31
CA ILE A 44 3.08 7.84 -11.51
C ILE A 44 3.16 8.18 -10.02
N PHE A 45 2.37 7.45 -9.22
CA PHE A 45 2.50 7.42 -7.77
C PHE A 45 2.69 5.97 -7.31
N ALA A 46 3.94 5.59 -7.03
CA ALA A 46 4.33 4.21 -6.67
C ALA A 46 5.29 4.16 -5.47
N HIS A 47 4.96 4.90 -4.40
CA HIS A 47 5.72 4.94 -3.15
C HIS A 47 4.87 4.48 -1.97
N HIS A 48 5.51 4.06 -0.88
CA HIS A 48 4.77 3.65 0.31
C HIS A 48 3.99 4.84 0.87
N THR A 49 2.69 4.66 1.01
CA THR A 49 1.80 5.68 1.51
C THR A 49 0.68 5.04 2.32
N ARG A 50 -0.01 5.85 3.12
CA ARG A 50 -1.31 5.46 3.68
C ARG A 50 -2.37 6.12 2.81
N TYR A 51 -3.09 5.31 2.05
CA TYR A 51 -3.97 5.75 0.98
C TYR A 51 -5.07 6.69 1.49
N ASN A 52 -5.28 7.75 0.72
CA ASN A 52 -6.36 8.70 0.88
C ASN A 52 -6.83 9.08 -0.52
N SER A 53 -7.94 8.48 -0.95
CA SER A 53 -8.47 8.57 -2.32
C SER A 53 -8.53 10.01 -2.84
N ASP A 54 -9.16 10.92 -2.09
CA ASP A 54 -9.32 12.32 -2.50
C ASP A 54 -7.98 13.03 -2.72
N GLN A 55 -7.02 12.78 -1.81
CA GLN A 55 -5.71 13.42 -1.88
C GLN A 55 -4.83 12.80 -2.97
N VAL A 56 -4.93 11.49 -3.20
CA VAL A 56 -4.20 10.85 -4.31
C VAL A 56 -4.79 11.32 -5.65
N ARG A 57 -6.11 11.32 -5.81
CA ARG A 57 -6.77 11.80 -7.04
C ARG A 57 -6.49 13.28 -7.33
N SER A 58 -6.33 14.11 -6.29
CA SER A 58 -6.03 15.53 -6.50
C SER A 58 -4.68 15.78 -7.17
N VAL A 59 -3.71 14.86 -7.03
CA VAL A 59 -2.37 14.96 -7.65
C VAL A 59 -2.19 14.08 -8.89
N MET A 60 -3.15 13.23 -9.23
CA MET A 60 -3.08 12.38 -10.43
C MET A 60 -3.92 12.96 -11.58
N PHE A 61 -3.55 12.64 -12.82
CA PHE A 61 -4.42 12.94 -13.97
C PHE A 61 -5.73 12.14 -13.89
N ASP A 62 -6.81 12.68 -14.45
CA ASP A 62 -8.16 12.11 -14.30
C ASP A 62 -8.30 10.69 -14.90
N ASN A 63 -7.44 10.34 -15.87
CA ASN A 63 -7.38 9.02 -16.49
C ASN A 63 -6.33 8.09 -15.85
N ALA A 64 -5.84 8.41 -14.66
CA ALA A 64 -4.90 7.55 -13.95
C ALA A 64 -5.58 6.27 -13.47
N ALA A 65 -4.96 5.12 -13.75
CA ALA A 65 -5.36 3.84 -13.21
C ALA A 65 -4.88 3.69 -11.76
N PHE A 66 -5.76 3.21 -10.88
CA PHE A 66 -5.52 2.92 -9.47
C PHE A 66 -5.34 1.43 -9.29
N VAL A 67 -4.11 1.04 -8.94
CA VAL A 67 -3.74 -0.37 -8.78
C VAL A 67 -3.15 -0.58 -7.39
N THR A 68 -3.52 -1.69 -6.76
CA THR A 68 -2.89 -2.15 -5.51
C THR A 68 -2.61 -3.64 -5.58
N VAL A 69 -1.78 -4.13 -4.65
CA VAL A 69 -1.46 -5.55 -4.51
C VAL A 69 -1.82 -5.99 -3.10
N LEU A 70 -2.65 -7.02 -3.00
CA LEU A 70 -2.93 -7.72 -1.75
C LEU A 70 -2.15 -9.04 -1.70
N ARG A 71 -1.98 -9.56 -0.49
CA ARG A 71 -1.28 -10.81 -0.19
C ARG A 71 -2.08 -11.57 0.86
N HIS A 72 -1.91 -12.88 0.96
CA HIS A 72 -2.44 -13.65 2.07
C HIS A 72 -2.08 -12.99 3.43
N PRO A 73 -3.07 -12.63 4.28
CA PRO A 73 -2.82 -11.78 5.44
C PRO A 73 -1.83 -12.35 6.47
N ALA A 74 -1.86 -13.67 6.68
CA ALA A 74 -0.96 -14.33 7.63
C ALA A 74 0.49 -14.28 7.14
N ASP A 75 0.72 -14.61 5.87
CA ASP A 75 2.03 -14.65 5.23
C ASP A 75 2.66 -13.25 5.15
N LEU A 76 1.84 -12.24 4.87
CA LEU A 76 2.28 -10.85 4.92
C LEU A 76 2.72 -10.48 6.34
N TYR A 77 1.92 -10.81 7.35
CA TYR A 77 2.24 -10.46 8.73
C TYR A 77 3.50 -11.17 9.23
N GLU A 78 3.68 -12.46 8.91
CA GLU A 78 4.93 -13.19 9.18
C GLU A 78 6.14 -12.51 8.51
N SER A 79 6.00 -12.15 7.24
CA SER A 79 7.04 -11.45 6.49
C SER A 79 7.43 -10.12 7.13
N ILE A 80 6.45 -9.31 7.55
CA ILE A 80 6.69 -8.04 8.26
C ILE A 80 7.34 -8.29 9.62
N PHE A 81 6.84 -9.28 10.36
CA PHE A 81 7.33 -9.64 11.68
C PHE A 81 8.82 -10.01 11.65
N SER A 82 9.21 -10.82 10.66
CA SER A 82 10.60 -11.21 10.42
C SER A 82 11.44 -10.02 9.93
N TYR A 83 11.03 -9.36 8.85
CA TYR A 83 11.82 -8.31 8.20
C TYR A 83 12.15 -7.13 9.13
N TYR A 84 11.19 -6.68 9.94
CA TYR A 84 11.39 -5.58 10.89
C TYR A 84 11.86 -6.03 12.28
N GLY A 85 12.11 -7.33 12.48
CA GLY A 85 12.57 -7.86 13.77
C GLY A 85 11.60 -7.58 14.91
N LEU A 86 10.28 -7.69 14.65
CA LEU A 86 9.23 -7.32 15.61
C LEU A 86 9.23 -8.18 16.87
N SER A 87 9.93 -9.31 16.87
CA SER A 87 10.17 -10.11 18.07
C SER A 87 10.84 -9.32 19.20
N ARG A 88 11.75 -8.40 18.85
CA ARG A 88 12.41 -7.53 19.83
C ARG A 88 11.48 -6.46 20.38
N PHE A 89 10.56 -5.98 19.54
CA PHE A 89 9.61 -4.94 19.93
C PHE A 89 8.51 -5.49 20.84
N TYR A 90 7.96 -6.66 20.51
CA TYR A 90 6.89 -7.29 21.28
C TYR A 90 7.39 -8.23 22.38
N SER A 91 8.70 -8.49 22.44
CA SER A 91 9.32 -9.46 23.36
C SER A 91 8.69 -10.86 23.27
N ILE A 92 8.33 -11.30 22.06
CA ILE A 92 7.72 -12.61 21.77
C ILE A 92 8.17 -13.08 20.39
N SER A 93 8.41 -14.37 20.19
CA SER A 93 8.69 -14.91 18.85
C SER A 93 7.39 -15.08 18.04
N PHE A 94 7.49 -15.13 16.71
CA PHE A 94 6.32 -15.40 15.88
C PHE A 94 5.74 -16.80 16.16
N GLU A 95 6.61 -17.80 16.33
CA GLU A 95 6.20 -19.16 16.68
C GLU A 95 5.45 -19.23 18.02
N GLU A 96 5.93 -18.51 19.04
CA GLU A 96 5.26 -18.44 20.34
C GLU A 96 3.90 -17.72 20.22
N LEU A 97 3.80 -16.66 19.42
CA LEU A 97 2.55 -15.97 19.15
C LEU A 97 1.51 -16.90 18.51
N LEU A 98 1.91 -17.75 17.56
CA LEU A 98 1.02 -18.71 16.90
C LEU A 98 0.52 -19.81 17.86
N LYS A 99 1.36 -20.24 18.81
CA LYS A 99 1.01 -21.27 19.81
C LYS A 99 0.17 -20.73 20.97
N SER A 100 0.14 -19.41 21.16
CA SER A 100 -0.53 -18.74 22.27
C SER A 100 -1.50 -17.64 21.78
N PRO A 101 -2.70 -17.98 21.27
CA PRO A 101 -3.67 -17.00 20.80
C PRO A 101 -4.05 -15.93 21.84
N GLU A 102 -4.02 -16.26 23.13
CA GLU A 102 -4.25 -15.33 24.24
C GLU A 102 -3.22 -14.20 24.34
N LYS A 103 -2.05 -14.37 23.72
CA LYS A 103 -0.97 -13.37 23.64
C LYS A 103 -1.13 -12.41 22.47
N LEU A 104 -2.12 -12.59 21.59
CA LEU A 104 -2.43 -11.63 20.51
C LEU A 104 -2.67 -10.21 21.04
N LYS A 105 -3.13 -10.06 22.29
CA LYS A 105 -3.27 -8.75 22.96
C LYS A 105 -1.96 -7.96 23.06
N ILE A 106 -0.80 -8.63 23.06
CA ILE A 106 0.53 -8.02 23.14
C ILE A 106 0.88 -7.32 21.83
N VAL A 107 0.42 -7.86 20.70
CA VAL A 107 0.73 -7.35 19.35
C VAL A 107 -0.31 -6.34 18.82
N LYS A 108 -1.13 -5.76 19.71
CA LYS A 108 -2.09 -4.71 19.34
C LYS A 108 -1.40 -3.40 18.98
N ALA A 109 -0.30 -3.05 19.66
CA ALA A 109 0.43 -1.82 19.38
C ALA A 109 1.20 -1.93 18.07
N ARG A 110 1.15 -0.88 17.24
CA ARG A 110 1.86 -0.85 15.95
C ARG A 110 3.29 -0.35 16.12
N PHE A 111 4.26 -1.06 15.55
CA PHE A 111 5.66 -0.65 15.55
C PHE A 111 5.83 0.67 14.78
N ALA A 112 6.50 1.65 15.40
CA ALA A 112 6.60 3.02 14.92
C ALA A 112 5.26 3.71 14.59
N LYS A 113 4.13 3.20 15.14
CA LYS A 113 2.75 3.55 14.75
C LYS A 113 2.38 3.17 13.29
N LYS A 114 3.26 2.45 12.58
CA LYS A 114 3.19 2.20 11.12
C LYS A 114 2.99 0.75 10.71
N LEU A 115 3.50 -0.20 11.51
CA LEU A 115 3.49 -1.63 11.16
C LEU A 115 2.75 -2.46 12.21
N GLY A 116 1.86 -3.36 11.80
CA GLY A 116 1.12 -4.20 12.73
C GLY A 116 0.05 -5.08 12.07
N LEU A 117 -0.90 -5.54 12.88
CA LEU A 117 -2.06 -6.30 12.39
C LEU A 117 -2.85 -5.49 11.35
N ASN A 118 -3.52 -6.21 10.45
CA ASN A 118 -4.31 -5.64 9.35
C ASN A 118 -3.54 -4.62 8.51
N GLN A 119 -2.26 -4.90 8.22
CA GLN A 119 -1.36 -3.96 7.55
C GLN A 119 -1.91 -3.47 6.20
N MET A 120 -2.45 -4.37 5.37
CA MET A 120 -3.00 -3.95 4.06
C MET A 120 -4.17 -2.98 4.22
N SER A 121 -5.09 -3.24 5.16
CA SER A 121 -6.20 -2.33 5.45
C SER A 121 -5.71 -0.98 5.99
N PHE A 122 -4.70 -1.01 6.87
CA PHE A 122 -4.07 0.21 7.40
C PHE A 122 -3.46 1.06 6.27
N ASP A 123 -2.67 0.43 5.39
CA ASP A 123 -2.00 1.09 4.27
C ASP A 123 -3.00 1.57 3.22
N LEU A 124 -4.14 0.89 3.05
CA LEU A 124 -5.26 1.32 2.21
C LEU A 124 -6.20 2.32 2.89
N GLY A 125 -5.87 2.79 4.10
CA GLY A 125 -6.50 3.94 4.75
C GLY A 125 -7.57 3.63 5.78
N LEU A 126 -7.86 2.36 6.09
CA LEU A 126 -8.78 2.02 7.19
C LEU A 126 -8.20 2.44 8.55
N SER A 127 -9.06 2.94 9.44
CA SER A 127 -8.66 3.30 10.81
C SER A 127 -8.50 2.06 11.68
N GLU A 128 -7.57 2.11 12.64
CA GLU A 128 -7.33 1.00 13.57
C GLU A 128 -8.57 0.68 14.43
N GLU A 129 -9.36 1.71 14.74
CA GLU A 129 -10.61 1.61 15.51
C GLU A 129 -11.66 0.76 14.80
N ASP A 130 -11.62 0.73 13.47
CA ASP A 130 -12.61 0.05 12.63
C ASP A 130 -12.24 -1.40 12.30
N PHE A 131 -11.02 -1.85 12.62
CA PHE A 131 -10.50 -3.17 12.24
C PHE A 131 -11.35 -4.36 12.70
N ASN A 132 -12.07 -4.21 13.82
CA ASN A 132 -12.89 -5.27 14.39
C ASN A 132 -14.39 -5.09 14.10
N SER A 133 -14.78 -4.05 13.36
CA SER A 133 -16.17 -3.81 12.98
C SER A 133 -16.44 -4.46 11.62
N THR A 134 -17.20 -5.55 11.61
CA THR A 134 -17.60 -6.23 10.37
C THR A 134 -18.32 -5.29 9.40
N GLU A 135 -19.15 -4.38 9.92
CA GLU A 135 -19.84 -3.38 9.12
C GLU A 135 -18.84 -2.43 8.44
N LYS A 136 -17.92 -1.83 9.22
CA LYS A 136 -16.93 -0.88 8.68
C LYS A 136 -15.94 -1.54 7.73
N VAL A 137 -15.53 -2.77 8.02
CA VAL A 137 -14.70 -3.57 7.11
C VAL A 137 -15.47 -3.87 5.83
N GLY A 138 -16.76 -4.19 5.90
CA GLY A 138 -17.61 -4.41 4.73
C GLY A 138 -17.78 -3.15 3.87
N GLU A 139 -18.01 -1.99 4.50
CA GLU A 139 -18.03 -0.69 3.82
C GLU A 139 -16.69 -0.36 3.15
N PHE A 140 -15.59 -0.64 3.85
CA PHE A 140 -14.24 -0.43 3.35
C PHE A 140 -13.91 -1.30 2.15
N ILE A 141 -14.28 -2.59 2.17
CA ILE A 141 -14.09 -3.48 1.01
C ILE A 141 -14.83 -2.94 -0.22
N LYS A 142 -16.10 -2.53 -0.06
CA LYS A 142 -16.86 -1.91 -1.16
C LYS A 142 -16.20 -0.64 -1.66
N LYS A 143 -15.65 0.19 -0.76
CA LYS A 143 -14.92 1.39 -1.13
C LYS A 143 -13.69 1.06 -2.00
N ILE A 144 -12.88 0.09 -1.60
CA ILE A 144 -11.71 -0.34 -2.37
C ILE A 144 -12.11 -0.89 -3.75
N ASP A 145 -13.17 -1.70 -3.81
CA ASP A 145 -13.71 -2.25 -5.06
C ASP A 145 -14.18 -1.15 -6.03
N MET A 146 -14.70 -0.04 -5.51
CA MET A 146 -15.09 1.12 -6.33
C MET A 146 -13.93 2.02 -6.73
N GLU A 147 -12.87 2.11 -5.92
CA GLU A 147 -11.80 3.10 -6.09
C GLU A 147 -10.59 2.59 -6.88
N PHE A 148 -10.34 1.28 -6.87
CA PHE A 148 -9.21 0.66 -7.56
C PHE A 148 -9.68 -0.05 -8.83
N ASP A 149 -9.05 0.28 -9.96
CA ASP A 149 -9.32 -0.35 -11.25
C ASP A 149 -8.80 -1.80 -11.30
N LEU A 150 -7.77 -2.11 -10.50
CA LEU A 150 -7.25 -3.46 -10.36
C LEU A 150 -6.67 -3.71 -8.96
N VAL A 151 -7.15 -4.78 -8.31
CA VAL A 151 -6.57 -5.34 -7.09
C VAL A 151 -5.84 -6.63 -7.46
N MET A 152 -4.51 -6.55 -7.55
CA MET A 152 -3.64 -7.68 -7.84
C MET A 152 -3.47 -8.57 -6.60
N ILE A 153 -3.22 -9.87 -6.81
CA ILE A 153 -2.97 -10.83 -5.72
C ILE A 153 -1.54 -11.35 -5.86
N SER A 154 -0.74 -11.18 -4.80
CA SER A 154 0.68 -11.53 -4.80
C SER A 154 0.93 -13.01 -5.09
N GLU A 155 0.05 -13.89 -4.63
CA GLU A 155 0.11 -15.34 -4.88
C GLU A 155 -0.19 -15.70 -6.34
N TRP A 156 -0.77 -14.76 -7.11
CA TRP A 156 -1.14 -14.90 -8.52
C TRP A 156 -0.47 -13.81 -9.35
N MET A 157 0.80 -13.49 -9.05
CA MET A 157 1.49 -12.34 -9.64
C MET A 157 1.53 -12.40 -11.16
N GLU A 158 1.83 -13.55 -11.77
CA GLU A 158 1.89 -13.69 -13.23
C GLU A 158 0.56 -13.33 -13.90
N ALA A 159 -0.55 -13.91 -13.42
CA ALA A 159 -1.88 -13.60 -13.92
C ALA A 159 -2.26 -12.13 -13.64
N SER A 160 -1.92 -11.61 -12.46
CA SER A 160 -2.18 -10.22 -12.09
C SER A 160 -1.43 -9.24 -13.00
N LEU A 161 -0.21 -9.57 -13.42
CA LEU A 161 0.59 -8.75 -14.33
C LEU A 161 0.03 -8.76 -15.76
N VAL A 162 -0.56 -9.87 -16.21
CA VAL A 162 -1.30 -9.92 -17.48
C VAL A 162 -2.49 -8.95 -17.43
N LEU A 163 -3.26 -8.96 -16.34
CA LEU A 163 -4.38 -8.02 -16.15
C LEU A 163 -3.90 -6.57 -16.06
N LEU A 164 -2.75 -6.32 -15.42
CA LEU A 164 -2.15 -4.99 -15.37
C LEU A 164 -1.74 -4.51 -16.77
N ALA A 165 -1.14 -5.39 -17.59
CA ALA A 165 -0.77 -5.04 -18.96
C ALA A 165 -1.99 -4.70 -19.82
N ASP A 166 -3.08 -5.47 -19.69
CA ASP A 166 -4.34 -5.20 -20.37
C ASP A 166 -4.94 -3.85 -19.94
N LEU A 167 -5.05 -3.61 -18.62
CA LEU A 167 -5.54 -2.34 -18.05
C LEU A 167 -4.74 -1.13 -18.56
N MET A 168 -3.42 -1.26 -18.64
CA MET A 168 -2.53 -0.17 -19.06
C MET A 168 -2.35 -0.08 -20.58
N ASN A 169 -2.96 -1.01 -21.35
CA ASN A 169 -2.72 -1.19 -22.78
C ASN A 169 -1.22 -1.29 -23.12
N TRP A 170 -0.48 -2.05 -22.32
CA TRP A 170 0.95 -2.25 -22.45
C TRP A 170 1.27 -3.56 -23.16
N PRO A 171 2.34 -3.61 -23.97
CA PRO A 171 2.96 -4.88 -24.34
C PRO A 171 3.38 -5.65 -23.07
N LEU A 172 3.22 -6.97 -23.08
CA LEU A 172 3.60 -7.83 -21.94
C LEU A 172 5.05 -7.63 -21.50
N ASP A 173 5.95 -7.28 -22.43
CA ASP A 173 7.36 -6.98 -22.14
C ASP A 173 7.57 -5.89 -21.08
N TYR A 174 6.59 -5.01 -20.87
CA TYR A 174 6.66 -3.95 -19.86
C TYR A 174 6.35 -4.43 -18.45
N VAL A 175 5.67 -5.57 -18.31
CA VAL A 175 5.31 -6.18 -17.02
C VAL A 175 6.12 -7.45 -16.72
N MET A 176 6.97 -7.90 -17.64
CA MET A 176 7.85 -9.04 -17.40
C MET A 176 8.83 -8.76 -16.24
N PHE A 177 8.90 -9.71 -15.31
CA PHE A 177 9.87 -9.72 -14.21
C PHE A 177 10.82 -10.90 -14.41
N LEU A 178 11.94 -10.66 -15.11
CA LEU A 178 13.08 -11.56 -15.24
C LEU A 178 14.37 -10.73 -15.20
#